data_AF-A0A3A5J4M1-F1
#
_entry.id   AF-A0A3A5J4M1-F1
#
_cell.length_a   1.000
_cell.length_b   1.000
_cell.length_c   1.000
_cell.angle_alpha   90.00
_cell.angle_beta   90.00
_cell.angle_gamma   90.00
#
_symmetry.space_group_name_H-M   'P 1'
#
loop_
_entity.id
_entity.type
_entity.pdbx_description
1 polymer ?
#
loop_
_entity_poly.entity_id
_entity_poly.type
_entity_poly.pdbx_seq_one_letter_code
_entity_poly.pdbx_strand_id
1 'polypeptide(L)' 'ADHLPYWLHHYNWHRPHASLNHQPPVSRLSLSVNNVVGLHT' A
#
# COMPACT_ATOMS: atom_id res chain seq x y z
N ALA A 1 17.43 -7.97 -7.49
CA ALA A 1 16.03 -7.47 -7.59
C ALA A 1 15.43 -7.25 -6.19
N ASP A 2 16.29 -7.03 -5.20
CA ASP A 2 16.01 -7.31 -3.79
C ASP A 2 15.34 -6.14 -3.06
N HIS A 3 15.29 -4.97 -3.71
CA HIS A 3 14.66 -3.77 -3.18
C HIS A 3 13.18 -3.62 -3.58
N LEU A 4 12.73 -4.38 -4.57
CA LEU A 4 11.36 -4.27 -5.09
C LEU A 4 10.29 -4.56 -4.02
N PRO A 5 10.42 -5.60 -3.16
CA PRO A 5 9.44 -5.87 -2.12
C PRO A 5 9.35 -4.72 -1.11
N TYR A 6 10.49 -4.19 -0.68
CA TYR A 6 10.54 -3.04 0.24
C TYR A 6 9.93 -1.78 -0.38
N TRP A 7 10.26 -1.51 -1.64
CA TRP A 7 9.72 -0.35 -2.36
C TRP A 7 8.19 -0.45 -2.52
N LEU A 8 7.66 -1.62 -2.84
CA LEU A 8 6.22 -1.86 -2.94
C LEU A 8 5.51 -1.65 -1.59
N HIS A 9 6.08 -2.15 -0.49
CA HIS A 9 5.53 -1.94 0.84
C HIS A 9 5.49 -0.44 1.17
N HIS A 10 6.61 0.25 1.00
CA HIS A 10 6.70 1.69 1.24
C HIS A 10 5.71 2.48 0.37
N TYR A 11 5.58 2.14 -0.90
CA TYR A 11 4.64 2.80 -1.82
C TYR A 11 3.18 2.60 -1.39
N ASN A 12 2.78 1.37 -1.10
CA ASN A 12 1.39 1.05 -0.79
C ASN A 12 0.96 1.54 0.61
N TRP A 13 1.88 1.53 1.58
CA TRP A 13 1.55 1.76 2.99
C TRP A 13 2.01 3.10 3.57
N HIS A 14 3.05 3.71 3.01
CA HIS A 14 3.66 4.89 3.62
C HIS A 14 3.73 6.11 2.70
N ARG A 15 3.70 5.93 1.38
CA ARG A 15 3.89 7.05 0.45
C ARG A 15 2.63 7.93 0.37
N PRO A 16 2.69 9.21 0.78
CA PRO A 16 1.54 10.12 0.67
C PRO A 16 1.21 10.39 -0.79
N HIS A 17 -0.08 10.43 -1.14
CA HIS A 17 -0.54 10.77 -2.49
C HIS A 17 -1.48 11.96 -2.46
N ALA A 18 -1.16 13.01 -3.22
CA ALA A 18 -1.96 14.24 -3.26
C ALA A 18 -3.41 13.99 -3.69
N SER A 19 -3.63 13.09 -4.65
CA SER A 19 -4.97 12.67 -5.09
C SER A 19 -5.78 11.90 -4.03
N LEU A 20 -5.11 11.45 -2.95
CA LEU A 20 -5.71 10.73 -1.83
C LEU A 20 -5.68 11.57 -0.55
N ASN A 21 -5.69 12.90 -0.65
CA ASN A 21 -5.55 13.81 0.49
C ASN A 21 -4.29 13.53 1.32
N HIS A 22 -3.17 13.23 0.64
CA HIS A 22 -1.89 12.87 1.25
C HIS A 22 -1.90 11.56 2.05
N GLN A 23 -2.89 10.70 1.85
CA GLN A 23 -2.91 9.35 2.43
C GLN A 23 -2.26 8.32 1.50
N PRO A 24 -1.74 7.21 2.05
CA PRO A 24 -1.21 6.12 1.24
C PRO A 24 -2.31 5.34 0.51
N PRO A 25 -1.99 4.62 -0.58
CA PRO A 25 -2.95 3.82 -1.34
C PRO A 25 -3.78 2.84 -0.51
N VAL A 26 -3.19 2.23 0.53
CA VAL A 26 -3.86 1.27 1.43
C VAL A 26 -5.05 1.88 2.17
N SER A 27 -5.07 3.19 2.43
CA SER A 27 -6.16 3.89 3.13
C SER A 27 -7.50 3.83 2.40
N ARG A 28 -7.52 3.47 1.10
CA ARG A 28 -8.76 3.25 0.34
C ARG A 28 -9.41 1.89 0.56
N LEU A 29 -8.71 0.95 1.20
CA LEU A 29 -9.18 -0.41 1.40
C LEU A 29 -10.04 -0.45 2.67
N SER A 30 -11.29 -0.88 2.54
CA SER A 30 -12.15 -1.12 3.71
C SER A 30 -11.71 -2.41 4.42
N LEU A 31 -11.99 -2.53 5.72
CA LEU A 31 -11.66 -3.72 6.51
C LEU A 31 -12.39 -4.99 6.02
N SER A 32 -13.41 -4.85 5.16
CA SER A 32 -14.28 -5.93 4.70
C SER A 32 -13.98 -6.39 3.26
N VAL A 33 -13.01 -5.79 2.56
CA VAL A 33 -12.63 -6.29 1.22
C VAL A 33 -11.57 -7.38 1.34
N ASN A 34 -11.66 -8.40 0.47
CA ASN A 34 -10.62 -9.39 0.25
C ASN A 34 -9.35 -8.68 -0.25
N ASN A 35 -8.52 -8.25 0.72
CA ASN A 35 -7.34 -7.46 0.49
C ASN A 35 -6.17 -8.37 0.09
N VAL A 36 -5.84 -8.39 -1.20
CA VAL A 36 -4.71 -9.15 -1.77
C VAL A 36 -3.36 -8.42 -1.62
N VAL A 37 -3.35 -7.23 -1.00
CA VAL A 37 -2.13 -6.44 -0.77
C VAL A 37 -1.25 -7.10 0.33
N GLY A 38 -1.80 -8.09 1.05
CA GLY A 38 -1.15 -8.76 2.18
C GLY A 38 -0.57 -10.15 1.91
N LEU A 39 -0.56 -10.70 0.68
CA LEU A 39 0.11 -11.99 0.45
C LEU A 39 1.62 -11.79 0.23
N HIS A 40 2.33 -11.48 1.31
CA HIS A 40 3.78 -11.52 1.38
C HIS A 40 4.19 -12.22 2.69
N THR A 41 4.63 -13.48 2.59
CA THR A 41 5.52 -14.11 3.59
C THR A 41 6.93 -13.56 3.46
#